data_AF-A0A8H5ZV58-F1
#
_entry.id   AF-A0A8H5ZV58-F1
#
_cell.length_a   1.000
_cell.length_b   1.000
_cell.length_c   1.000
_cell.angle_alpha   90.00
_cell.angle_beta   90.00
_cell.angle_gamma   90.00
#
_symmetry.space_group_name_H-M   'P 1'
#
loop_
_entity.id
_entity.type
_entity.pdbx_description
1 polymer ?
#
loop_
_entity_poly.entity_id
_entity_poly.type
_entity_poly.pdbx_seq_one_letter_code
_entity_poly.pdbx_strand_id
1 'polypeptide(L)'
;MHRSWNSWCTLRRTIFAVAIGACDVFIYLIWFGMNSDRDNVPPLLTQLIPAGHCTCQSSTSFQCADCLTCLASPSPSEPEHPATWGFQYGRDDQNLGLSQSQCQAAFLGLFQDIHRGGISRDDLNTVPLKDGMARAIISNGDLYVVATRAKGDEHRRKVLGTLGPIHRALSASSNCTSHPTIEFIFSIEDRVDDVTRSASRSGCYRGKHPKKRIMAAESKLEFAEKEQKLVWRGKLSFAPKLRRALLDVARSKPWSDVKELDWSKKANFLSIENHCQYMFIGHVEGRAYSASPKYRQACRSVVVAHKLQYIQHHHYLLVPPSPEQDYMEVERDFFDLLK
;
A
#
# COMPACT_ATOMS: atom_id res chain seq x y z
N MET A 1 61.17 7.93 -36.18
CA MET A 1 59.71 8.12 -36.11
C MET A 1 58.90 6.91 -35.60
N HIS A 2 59.49 5.76 -35.22
CA HIS A 2 58.73 4.57 -34.79
C HIS A 2 58.35 4.48 -33.29
N ARG A 3 59.01 5.24 -32.39
CA ARG A 3 58.75 5.18 -30.93
C ARG A 3 57.45 5.84 -30.49
N SER A 4 56.98 6.88 -31.19
CA SER A 4 55.75 7.59 -30.79
C SER A 4 54.48 6.80 -31.10
N TRP A 5 54.48 5.99 -32.17
CA TRP A 5 53.30 5.27 -32.62
C TRP A 5 52.94 4.09 -31.70
N ASN A 6 53.94 3.32 -31.26
CA ASN A 6 53.72 2.24 -30.29
C ASN A 6 53.25 2.80 -28.94
N SER A 7 53.83 3.91 -28.46
CA SER A 7 53.37 4.56 -27.21
C SER A 7 51.93 5.05 -27.30
N TRP A 8 51.52 5.59 -28.45
CA TRP A 8 50.14 6.03 -28.71
C TRP A 8 49.16 4.85 -28.79
N CYS A 9 49.55 3.77 -29.46
CA CYS A 9 48.72 2.56 -29.54
C CYS A 9 48.53 1.90 -28.17
N THR A 10 49.58 1.86 -27.35
CA THR A 10 49.49 1.30 -25.98
C THR A 10 48.62 2.19 -25.10
N LEU A 11 48.82 3.52 -25.12
CA LEU A 11 48.00 4.46 -24.36
C LEU A 11 46.51 4.37 -24.75
N ARG A 12 46.21 4.28 -26.05
CA ARG A 12 44.84 4.10 -26.54
C ARG A 12 44.22 2.79 -26.08
N ARG A 13 44.98 1.69 -26.08
CA ARG A 13 44.52 0.38 -25.56
C ARG A 13 44.25 0.44 -24.05
N THR A 14 45.11 1.10 -23.28
CA THR A 14 44.91 1.26 -21.83
C THR A 14 43.69 2.12 -21.53
N ILE A 15 43.50 3.23 -22.25
CA ILE A 15 42.31 4.08 -22.10
C ILE A 15 41.03 3.31 -22.44
N PHE A 16 41.02 2.52 -23.53
CA PHE A 16 39.88 1.69 -23.90
C PHE A 16 39.58 0.62 -22.83
N ALA A 17 40.59 -0.05 -22.29
CA ALA A 17 40.40 -1.05 -21.24
C ALA A 17 39.86 -0.44 -19.94
N VAL A 18 40.35 0.74 -19.55
CA VAL A 18 39.85 1.48 -18.38
C VAL A 18 38.42 1.95 -18.60
N ALA A 19 38.08 2.44 -19.80
CA ALA A 19 36.73 2.87 -20.13
C ALA A 19 35.72 1.71 -20.09
N ILE A 20 36.09 0.53 -20.62
CA ILE A 20 35.24 -0.68 -20.55
C ILE A 20 35.04 -1.10 -19.10
N GLY A 21 36.11 -1.19 -18.31
CA GLY A 21 35.99 -1.55 -16.88
C GLY A 21 35.13 -0.56 -16.09
N ALA A 22 35.24 0.74 -16.36
CA ALA A 22 34.39 1.76 -15.74
C ALA A 22 32.92 1.62 -16.16
N CYS A 23 32.64 1.30 -17.43
CA CYS A 23 31.29 1.02 -17.91
C CYS A 23 30.69 -0.22 -17.26
N ASP A 24 31.45 -1.31 -17.12
CA ASP A 24 30.97 -2.55 -16.50
C ASP A 24 30.67 -2.35 -15.01
N VAL A 25 31.52 -1.62 -14.29
CA VAL A 25 31.28 -1.23 -12.90
C VAL A 25 30.03 -0.36 -12.81
N PHE A 26 29.85 0.62 -13.69
CA PHE A 26 28.66 1.49 -13.70
C PHE A 26 27.37 0.71 -13.98
N ILE A 27 27.40 -0.22 -14.95
CA ILE A 27 26.27 -1.11 -15.26
C ILE A 27 25.95 -2.01 -14.06
N TYR A 28 26.98 -2.58 -13.42
CA TYR A 28 26.82 -3.39 -12.22
C TYR A 28 26.22 -2.59 -11.07
N LEU A 29 26.68 -1.35 -10.85
CA LEU A 29 26.18 -0.47 -9.80
C LEU A 29 24.73 -0.05 -10.02
N ILE A 30 24.34 0.25 -11.26
CA ILE A 30 22.94 0.51 -11.62
C ILE A 30 22.11 -0.75 -11.40
N TRP A 31 22.57 -1.91 -11.88
CA TRP A 31 21.86 -3.17 -11.72
C TRP A 31 21.69 -3.55 -10.24
N PHE A 32 22.75 -3.38 -9.43
CA PHE A 32 22.73 -3.62 -8.00
C PHE A 32 21.79 -2.64 -7.29
N GLY A 33 21.88 -1.34 -7.57
CA GLY A 33 20.99 -0.34 -7.00
C GLY A 33 19.51 -0.53 -7.37
N MET A 34 19.23 -0.98 -8.60
CA MET A 34 17.87 -1.28 -9.06
C MET A 34 17.30 -2.60 -8.51
N ASN A 35 18.15 -3.55 -8.10
CA ASN A 35 17.74 -4.87 -7.62
C ASN A 35 17.98 -5.12 -6.13
N SER A 36 18.62 -4.21 -5.40
CA SER A 36 18.89 -4.34 -3.96
C SER A 36 17.76 -3.68 -3.14
N ASP A 37 17.39 -4.30 -2.01
CA ASP A 37 16.36 -3.76 -1.12
C ASP A 37 16.96 -2.66 -0.22
N ARG A 38 16.09 -1.79 0.35
CA ARG A 38 16.46 -0.51 1.00
C ARG A 38 17.67 -0.56 1.93
N ASP A 39 17.92 -1.68 2.59
CA ASP A 39 18.90 -1.79 3.68
C ASP A 39 20.33 -2.09 3.21
N ASN A 40 20.54 -2.43 1.93
CA ASN A 40 21.82 -2.92 1.40
C ASN A 40 22.47 -2.01 0.34
N VAL A 41 21.96 -0.79 0.11
CA VAL A 41 22.51 0.13 -0.90
C VAL A 41 23.26 1.30 -0.23
N PRO A 42 24.57 1.47 -0.51
CA PRO A 42 25.33 2.61 0.00
C PRO A 42 24.72 3.97 -0.41
N PRO A 43 24.73 4.99 0.46
CA PRO A 43 24.07 6.29 0.21
C PRO A 43 24.49 6.99 -1.09
N LEU A 44 25.74 6.80 -1.52
CA LEU A 44 26.29 7.39 -2.74
C LEU A 44 25.64 6.84 -4.02
N LEU A 45 25.19 5.58 -3.99
CA LEU A 45 24.51 4.91 -5.09
C LEU A 45 23.04 5.29 -5.20
N THR A 46 22.44 5.71 -4.08
CA THR A 46 21.05 6.18 -4.03
C THR A 46 20.85 7.47 -4.82
N GLN A 47 21.89 8.29 -5.00
CA GLN A 47 21.84 9.57 -5.74
C GLN A 47 21.95 9.41 -7.27
N LEU A 48 22.41 8.26 -7.76
CA LEU A 48 22.70 8.02 -9.18
C LEU A 48 21.56 7.30 -9.94
N ILE A 49 20.44 6.99 -9.29
CA ILE A 49 19.33 6.20 -9.85
C ILE A 49 18.19 7.12 -10.31
N PRO A 50 17.88 7.24 -11.62
CA PRO A 50 16.77 8.02 -12.12
C PRO A 50 15.50 7.16 -12.20
N ALA A 51 14.84 6.95 -11.07
CA ALA A 51 13.38 6.77 -10.93
C ALA A 51 13.03 6.13 -9.57
N GLY A 52 12.34 6.89 -8.71
CA GLY A 52 11.60 6.33 -7.58
C GLY A 52 12.15 6.61 -6.17
N HIS A 53 13.14 7.48 -6.03
CA HIS A 53 13.64 7.95 -4.74
C HIS A 53 13.62 9.48 -4.67
N CYS A 54 12.43 10.07 -4.58
CA CYS A 54 12.33 11.42 -4.04
C CYS A 54 12.73 11.34 -2.57
N THR A 55 13.87 11.94 -2.21
CA THR A 55 14.09 12.45 -0.86
C THR A 55 13.02 13.51 -0.63
N CYS A 56 11.88 13.16 -0.05
CA CYS A 56 11.00 14.19 0.50
C CYS A 56 11.85 14.96 1.52
N GLN A 57 11.87 16.29 1.42
CA GLN A 57 12.52 17.17 2.40
C GLN A 57 11.95 16.89 3.82
N SER A 58 10.72 16.39 3.87
CA SER A 58 10.09 15.70 5.00
C SER A 58 9.24 14.53 4.49
N SER A 59 9.56 13.29 4.86
CA SER A 59 8.65 12.15 4.76
C SER A 59 8.44 11.61 6.16
N THR A 60 7.19 11.46 6.57
CA THR A 60 6.86 10.71 7.77
C THR A 60 7.03 9.22 7.47
N SER A 61 8.19 8.66 7.78
CA SER A 61 8.34 7.21 7.82
C SER A 61 7.70 6.70 9.10
N PHE A 62 6.55 6.06 8.99
CA PHE A 62 5.90 5.40 10.11
C PHE A 62 6.68 4.14 10.48
N GLN A 63 7.18 4.07 11.71
CA GLN A 63 7.59 2.82 12.32
C GLN A 63 6.39 2.34 13.14
N CYS A 64 5.79 1.21 12.75
CA CYS A 64 4.65 0.59 13.45
C CYS A 64 4.91 0.26 14.94
N ALA A 65 6.14 0.46 15.42
CA ALA A 65 6.55 0.20 16.79
C ALA A 65 6.21 1.33 17.79
N ASP A 66 5.69 2.48 17.33
CA ASP A 66 5.21 3.52 18.25
C ASP A 66 3.98 3.01 19.01
N CYS A 67 4.23 2.70 20.28
CA CYS A 67 3.52 1.75 21.12
C CYS A 67 2.01 2.08 21.31
N LEU A 68 1.13 1.26 20.72
CA LEU A 68 -0.31 1.26 21.02
C LEU A 68 -0.59 1.12 22.54
N THR A 69 0.32 0.47 23.28
CA THR A 69 0.24 0.29 24.74
C THR A 69 0.47 1.59 25.51
N CYS A 70 1.26 2.53 24.99
CA CYS A 70 1.42 3.86 25.60
C CYS A 70 0.17 4.73 25.45
N LEU A 71 -0.65 4.49 24.41
CA LEU A 71 -1.88 5.24 24.14
C LEU A 71 -3.07 4.74 24.96
N ALA A 72 -2.99 3.54 25.51
CA ALA A 72 -3.99 2.99 26.43
C ALA A 72 -3.82 3.50 27.87
N SER A 73 -2.76 4.25 28.17
CA SER A 73 -2.55 4.83 29.50
C SER A 73 -3.33 6.15 29.63
N PRO A 74 -4.32 6.24 30.51
CA PRO A 74 -5.02 7.50 30.75
C PRO A 74 -4.04 8.54 31.30
N SER A 75 -4.16 9.79 30.83
CA SER A 75 -3.42 10.89 31.46
C SER A 75 -3.87 11.02 32.92
N PRO A 76 -2.99 11.32 33.90
CA PRO A 76 -3.36 11.38 35.31
C PRO A 76 -4.34 12.50 35.72
N SER A 77 -4.91 13.25 34.76
CA SER A 77 -5.65 14.48 35.01
C SER A 77 -7.06 14.54 34.41
N GLU A 78 -7.62 13.43 33.91
CA GLU A 78 -8.99 13.43 33.37
C GLU A 78 -9.94 12.64 34.31
N PRO A 79 -11.02 13.26 34.81
CA PRO A 79 -11.90 12.64 35.81
C PRO A 79 -12.62 11.42 35.22
N GLU A 80 -12.86 10.43 36.09
CA GLU A 80 -13.58 9.18 35.81
C GLU A 80 -14.86 9.43 34.99
N HIS A 81 -14.79 9.21 33.67
CA HIS A 81 -15.98 9.13 32.84
C HIS A 81 -16.64 7.77 33.04
N PRO A 82 -17.98 7.73 33.21
CA PRO A 82 -18.70 6.48 33.43
C PRO A 82 -18.46 5.55 32.26
N ALA A 83 -18.25 4.28 32.60
CA ALA A 83 -17.66 3.27 31.74
C ALA A 83 -18.35 3.08 30.36
N THR A 84 -17.65 2.30 29.52
CA THR A 84 -18.23 1.21 28.69
C THR A 84 -18.81 1.51 27.30
N TRP A 85 -18.21 2.39 26.48
CA TRP A 85 -18.39 2.24 25.02
C TRP A 85 -17.13 1.66 24.36
N GLY A 86 -17.27 0.48 23.75
CA GLY A 86 -16.26 -0.16 22.93
C GLY A 86 -16.88 -0.66 21.64
N PHE A 87 -16.12 -0.60 20.56
CA PHE A 87 -16.59 -0.99 19.23
C PHE A 87 -16.95 -2.48 19.20
N GLN A 88 -18.18 -2.78 18.78
CA GLN A 88 -18.65 -4.15 18.58
C GLN A 88 -19.03 -4.37 17.11
N TYR A 89 -18.31 -5.29 16.47
CA TYR A 89 -18.61 -5.69 15.09
C TYR A 89 -20.03 -6.26 15.00
N GLY A 90 -20.80 -5.84 13.98
CA GLY A 90 -22.20 -6.21 13.76
C GLY A 90 -23.21 -5.26 14.43
N ARG A 91 -22.90 -4.70 15.60
CA ARG A 91 -23.70 -3.62 16.21
C ARG A 91 -23.35 -2.27 15.60
N ASP A 92 -22.05 -1.96 15.52
CA ASP A 92 -21.55 -0.62 15.19
C ASP A 92 -20.98 -0.52 13.76
N ASP A 93 -20.77 -1.63 13.05
CA ASP A 93 -20.04 -1.65 11.76
C ASP A 93 -20.80 -1.00 10.59
N GLN A 94 -22.09 -0.73 10.75
CA GLN A 94 -22.92 0.02 9.81
C GLN A 94 -23.24 1.45 10.28
N ASN A 95 -22.79 1.84 11.48
CA ASN A 95 -22.99 3.19 11.98
C ASN A 95 -21.96 4.15 11.39
N LEU A 96 -22.37 4.94 10.40
CA LEU A 96 -21.51 5.94 9.76
C LEU A 96 -21.42 7.27 10.54
N GLY A 97 -22.22 7.43 11.59
CA GLY A 97 -22.34 8.66 12.39
C GLY A 97 -21.70 8.55 13.78
N LEU A 98 -20.64 7.72 13.93
CA LEU A 98 -19.91 7.62 15.19
C LEU A 98 -19.38 8.99 15.62
N SER A 99 -19.51 9.32 16.90
CA SER A 99 -18.94 10.54 17.47
C SER A 99 -17.40 10.52 17.39
N GLN A 100 -16.76 11.66 17.63
CA GLN A 100 -15.30 11.75 17.71
C GLN A 100 -14.72 10.82 18.78
N SER A 101 -15.33 10.79 19.98
CA SER A 101 -14.90 9.90 21.07
C SER A 101 -15.09 8.42 20.72
N GLN A 102 -16.18 8.07 20.03
CA GLN A 102 -16.41 6.72 19.53
C GLN A 102 -15.38 6.33 18.46
N CYS A 103 -15.05 7.21 17.51
CA CYS A 103 -14.01 6.96 16.53
C CYS A 103 -12.63 6.77 17.19
N GLN A 104 -12.28 7.59 18.18
CA GLN A 104 -11.03 7.47 18.92
C GLN A 104 -10.94 6.16 19.70
N ALA A 105 -12.03 5.76 20.36
CA ALA A 105 -12.09 4.48 21.07
C ALA A 105 -12.09 3.27 20.13
N ALA A 106 -12.69 3.37 18.95
CA ALA A 106 -12.79 2.26 17.98
C ALA A 106 -11.51 2.07 17.15
N PHE A 107 -10.79 3.15 16.83
CA PHE A 107 -9.68 3.14 15.87
C PHE A 107 -8.42 3.77 16.47
N LEU A 108 -7.94 3.18 17.57
CA LEU A 108 -6.73 3.61 18.26
C LEU A 108 -5.54 3.62 17.29
N GLY A 109 -4.82 4.74 17.23
CA GLY A 109 -3.65 4.90 16.35
C GLY A 109 -3.97 5.35 14.92
N LEU A 110 -5.22 5.27 14.45
CA LEU A 110 -5.58 5.66 13.07
C LEU A 110 -5.31 7.13 12.75
N PHE A 111 -5.41 8.02 13.74
CA PHE A 111 -5.39 9.48 13.55
C PHE A 111 -4.02 10.12 13.81
N GLN A 112 -2.96 9.34 14.07
CA GLN A 112 -1.64 9.87 14.45
C GLN A 112 -1.03 10.78 13.38
N ASP A 113 -1.28 10.49 12.10
CA ASP A 113 -0.71 11.22 10.97
C ASP A 113 -1.23 12.67 10.86
N ILE A 114 -2.40 12.96 11.43
CA ILE A 114 -3.09 14.25 11.25
C ILE A 114 -2.54 15.32 12.20
N HIS A 115 -1.88 14.92 13.29
CA HIS A 115 -1.45 15.85 14.35
C HIS A 115 -0.08 16.51 14.12
N ARG A 116 0.54 16.33 12.94
CA ARG A 116 1.90 16.80 12.68
C ARG A 116 1.97 17.76 11.50
N GLY A 117 1.84 19.07 11.78
CA GLY A 117 2.07 20.16 10.83
C GLY A 117 1.01 21.26 10.87
N GLY A 118 1.35 22.44 10.34
CA GLY A 118 0.43 23.54 10.11
C GLY A 118 0.49 23.96 8.65
N ILE A 119 -0.56 23.65 7.89
CA ILE A 119 -0.65 24.01 6.46
C ILE A 119 -1.59 25.21 6.35
N SER A 120 -1.13 26.29 5.73
CA SER A 120 -1.95 27.46 5.45
C SER A 120 -2.75 27.29 4.15
N ARG A 121 -3.78 28.13 3.98
CA ARG A 121 -4.54 28.16 2.73
C ARG A 121 -3.68 28.60 1.54
N ASP A 122 -2.69 29.45 1.78
CA ASP A 122 -1.79 29.92 0.74
C ASP A 122 -0.90 28.80 0.23
N ASP A 123 -0.44 27.91 1.12
CA ASP A 123 0.30 26.70 0.74
C ASP A 123 -0.55 25.85 -0.22
N LEU A 124 -1.84 25.66 0.05
CA LEU A 124 -2.75 24.91 -0.83
C LEU A 124 -2.97 25.58 -2.18
N ASN A 125 -2.93 26.91 -2.25
CA ASN A 125 -3.07 27.65 -3.51
C ASN A 125 -1.84 27.53 -4.39
N THR A 126 -0.65 27.31 -3.81
CA THR A 126 0.57 27.10 -4.60
C THR A 126 0.66 25.73 -5.27
N VAL A 127 -0.13 24.74 -4.84
CA VAL A 127 -0.04 23.37 -5.35
C VAL A 127 -0.71 23.25 -6.73
N PRO A 128 0.05 23.01 -7.81
CA PRO A 128 -0.52 22.85 -9.14
C PRO A 128 -1.23 21.49 -9.27
N LEU A 129 -2.54 21.49 -9.49
CA LEU A 129 -3.29 20.26 -9.72
C LEU A 129 -2.84 19.56 -11.02
N LYS A 130 -2.37 18.32 -10.90
CA LYS A 130 -1.99 17.44 -12.00
C LYS A 130 -3.05 16.38 -12.27
N ASP A 131 -2.89 15.64 -13.37
CA ASP A 131 -3.73 14.50 -13.70
C ASP A 131 -3.80 13.51 -12.52
N GLY A 132 -5.00 13.06 -12.17
CA GLY A 132 -5.24 12.18 -11.02
C GLY A 132 -5.39 12.91 -9.68
N MET A 133 -5.44 14.24 -9.66
CA MET A 133 -5.66 15.02 -8.43
C MET A 133 -7.04 15.68 -8.37
N ALA A 134 -7.50 15.95 -7.15
CA ALA A 134 -8.69 16.73 -6.86
C ALA A 134 -8.51 17.57 -5.60
N ARG A 135 -9.16 18.74 -5.57
CA ARG A 135 -9.24 19.66 -4.44
C ARG A 135 -10.69 19.75 -3.98
N ALA A 136 -10.91 19.61 -2.68
CA ALA A 136 -12.23 19.65 -2.07
C ALA A 136 -12.22 20.44 -0.76
N ILE A 137 -13.40 20.95 -0.39
CA ILE A 137 -13.65 21.68 0.85
C ILE A 137 -14.81 21.00 1.57
N ILE A 138 -14.66 20.80 2.87
CA ILE A 138 -15.77 20.53 3.79
C ILE A 138 -16.09 21.85 4.49
N SER A 139 -17.32 22.31 4.42
CA SER A 139 -17.75 23.56 5.09
C SER A 139 -19.21 23.45 5.50
N ASN A 140 -19.51 23.81 6.74
CA ASN A 140 -20.87 23.72 7.31
C ASN A 140 -21.53 22.34 7.14
N GLY A 141 -20.71 21.28 7.16
CA GLY A 141 -21.19 19.91 6.98
C GLY A 141 -21.35 19.45 5.52
N ASP A 142 -21.17 20.34 4.55
CA ASP A 142 -21.28 20.01 3.14
C ASP A 142 -19.91 19.78 2.49
N LEU A 143 -19.87 18.87 1.51
CA LEU A 143 -18.69 18.56 0.72
C LEU A 143 -18.76 19.25 -0.65
N TYR A 144 -17.83 20.17 -0.90
CA TYR A 144 -17.69 20.90 -2.15
C TYR A 144 -16.45 20.43 -2.92
N VAL A 145 -16.60 20.21 -4.22
CA VAL A 145 -15.49 19.92 -5.11
C VAL A 145 -15.02 21.22 -5.75
N VAL A 146 -13.83 21.69 -5.38
CA VAL A 146 -13.26 22.95 -5.87
C VAL A 146 -12.70 22.78 -7.28
N ALA A 147 -11.94 21.71 -7.50
CA ALA A 147 -11.32 21.43 -8.78
C ALA A 147 -10.96 19.94 -8.92
N THR A 148 -11.00 19.43 -10.14
CA THR A 148 -10.54 18.07 -10.45
C THR A 148 -9.74 18.05 -11.75
N ARG A 149 -8.78 17.13 -11.83
CA ARG A 149 -7.97 16.86 -13.02
C ARG A 149 -8.02 15.37 -13.35
N ALA A 150 -9.16 14.91 -13.83
CA ALA A 150 -9.32 13.52 -14.26
C ALA A 150 -8.88 13.35 -15.72
N LYS A 151 -7.88 12.49 -15.98
CA LYS A 151 -7.39 12.17 -17.34
C LYS A 151 -8.28 11.17 -18.09
N GLY A 152 -9.44 10.83 -17.53
CA GLY A 152 -10.35 9.88 -18.10
C GLY A 152 -11.29 9.25 -17.08
N ASP A 153 -12.02 8.25 -17.57
CA ASP A 153 -13.17 7.67 -16.87
C ASP A 153 -12.78 6.88 -15.61
N GLU A 154 -11.58 6.30 -15.59
CA GLU A 154 -11.02 5.65 -14.40
C GLU A 154 -10.73 6.65 -13.27
N HIS A 155 -10.04 7.77 -13.58
CA HIS A 155 -9.72 8.80 -12.59
C HIS A 155 -10.99 9.38 -11.99
N ARG A 156 -12.00 9.67 -12.83
CA ARG A 156 -13.31 10.17 -12.39
C ARG A 156 -13.97 9.23 -11.38
N ARG A 157 -13.95 7.92 -11.64
CA ARG A 157 -14.52 6.92 -10.72
C ARG A 157 -13.73 6.80 -9.43
N LYS A 158 -12.40 6.86 -9.48
CA LYS A 158 -11.56 6.85 -8.28
C LYS A 158 -11.82 8.09 -7.41
N VAL A 159 -11.88 9.27 -8.02
CA VAL A 159 -12.21 10.54 -7.33
C VAL A 159 -13.58 10.44 -6.64
N LEU A 160 -14.61 9.99 -7.36
CA LEU A 160 -15.94 9.76 -6.75
C LEU A 160 -15.90 8.68 -5.67
N GLY A 161 -15.10 7.63 -5.85
CA GLY A 161 -14.88 6.57 -4.87
C GLY A 161 -14.25 7.06 -3.56
N THR A 162 -13.40 8.09 -3.63
CA THR A 162 -12.82 8.76 -2.46
C THR A 162 -13.79 9.72 -1.80
N LEU A 163 -14.49 10.56 -2.59
CA LEU A 163 -15.42 11.57 -2.07
C LEU A 163 -16.72 10.96 -1.52
N GLY A 164 -17.17 9.83 -2.06
CA GLY A 164 -18.41 9.17 -1.64
C GLY A 164 -18.45 8.78 -0.16
N PRO A 165 -17.44 8.06 0.39
CA PRO A 165 -17.34 7.78 1.82
C PRO A 165 -17.34 9.04 2.70
N ILE A 166 -16.64 10.12 2.28
CA ILE A 166 -16.61 11.40 3.00
C ILE A 166 -18.02 11.99 3.07
N HIS A 167 -18.70 12.10 1.92
CA HIS A 167 -20.09 12.58 1.87
C HIS A 167 -21.00 11.75 2.77
N ARG A 168 -20.93 10.41 2.74
CA ARG A 168 -21.79 9.57 3.59
C ARG A 168 -21.53 9.77 5.08
N ALA A 169 -20.28 9.95 5.49
CA ALA A 169 -19.95 10.23 6.88
C ALA A 169 -20.49 11.60 7.32
N LEU A 170 -20.36 12.62 6.48
CA LEU A 170 -20.91 13.95 6.74
C LEU A 170 -22.44 13.93 6.84
N SER A 171 -23.13 13.26 5.90
CA SER A 171 -24.60 13.15 5.93
C SER A 171 -25.13 12.35 7.12
N ALA A 172 -24.33 11.44 7.67
CA ALA A 172 -24.71 10.64 8.85
C ALA A 172 -24.38 11.33 10.19
N SER A 173 -23.58 12.40 10.16
CA SER A 173 -23.15 13.11 11.37
C SER A 173 -24.27 13.97 11.93
N SER A 174 -24.60 13.78 13.21
CA SER A 174 -25.60 14.60 13.92
C SER A 174 -25.11 16.03 14.21
N ASN A 175 -23.80 16.22 14.35
CA ASN A 175 -23.16 17.51 14.65
C ASN A 175 -22.44 18.09 13.43
N CYS A 176 -23.03 17.95 12.24
CA CYS A 176 -22.34 18.25 10.99
C CYS A 176 -21.91 19.73 10.85
N THR A 177 -22.63 20.64 11.49
CA THR A 177 -22.34 22.09 11.50
C THR A 177 -21.25 22.51 12.47
N SER A 178 -20.84 21.65 13.41
CA SER A 178 -19.74 21.95 14.35
C SER A 178 -18.36 21.61 13.80
N HIS A 179 -18.28 20.98 12.62
CA HIS A 179 -16.99 20.64 12.01
C HIS A 179 -16.32 21.90 11.45
N PRO A 180 -15.00 22.08 11.67
CA PRO A 180 -14.28 23.19 11.08
C PRO A 180 -14.29 23.10 9.56
N THR A 181 -14.11 24.23 8.89
CA THR A 181 -13.85 24.23 7.44
C THR A 181 -12.52 23.53 7.16
N ILE A 182 -12.56 22.47 6.36
CA ILE A 182 -11.37 21.69 5.98
C ILE A 182 -11.21 21.77 4.47
N GLU A 183 -10.09 22.32 4.00
CA GLU A 183 -9.72 22.33 2.59
C GLU A 183 -8.54 21.38 2.36
N PHE A 184 -8.65 20.50 1.37
CA PHE A 184 -7.64 19.48 1.12
C PHE A 184 -7.48 19.15 -0.37
N ILE A 185 -6.29 18.64 -0.70
CA ILE A 185 -5.93 18.13 -2.03
C ILE A 185 -5.56 16.66 -1.88
N PHE A 186 -6.06 15.81 -2.77
CA PHE A 186 -5.74 14.39 -2.78
C PHE A 186 -5.41 13.88 -4.18
N SER A 187 -4.65 12.79 -4.24
CA SER A 187 -4.32 12.05 -5.45
C SER A 187 -4.98 10.68 -5.46
N ILE A 188 -5.35 10.19 -6.65
CA ILE A 188 -5.88 8.85 -6.87
C ILE A 188 -4.89 7.89 -7.56
N GLU A 189 -3.64 8.34 -7.71
CA GLU A 189 -2.55 7.55 -8.27
C GLU A 189 -1.97 6.56 -7.25
N ASP A 190 -1.38 5.48 -7.74
CA ASP A 190 -0.82 4.43 -6.88
C ASP A 190 0.44 4.90 -6.14
N ARG A 191 1.21 5.83 -6.73
CA ARG A 191 2.42 6.44 -6.14
C ARG A 191 2.36 7.96 -6.20
N VAL A 192 3.05 8.61 -5.27
CA VAL A 192 3.22 10.08 -5.28
C VAL A 192 3.90 10.54 -6.58
N ASP A 193 4.91 9.80 -7.04
CA ASP A 193 5.63 10.11 -8.29
C ASP A 193 4.74 10.04 -9.54
N ASP A 194 3.67 9.24 -9.53
CA ASP A 194 2.80 9.03 -10.69
C ASP A 194 1.99 10.30 -11.04
N VAL A 195 1.79 11.19 -10.07
CA VAL A 195 1.19 12.52 -10.26
C VAL A 195 2.01 13.39 -11.23
N THR A 196 3.31 13.14 -11.34
CA THR A 196 4.22 13.89 -12.22
C THR A 196 4.45 13.22 -13.58
N ARG A 197 4.11 11.94 -13.72
CA ARG A 197 4.39 11.14 -14.93
C ARG A 197 3.14 10.96 -15.78
N SER A 198 3.24 11.36 -17.03
CA SER A 198 2.14 11.34 -18.00
C SER A 198 1.84 9.94 -18.58
N ALA A 199 1.73 8.88 -17.77
CA ALA A 199 1.15 7.59 -18.19
C ALA A 199 1.17 6.56 -17.05
N SER A 200 0.01 6.32 -16.42
CA SER A 200 -0.22 5.06 -15.70
C SER A 200 -1.60 4.52 -16.07
N ARG A 201 -1.62 3.39 -16.78
CA ARG A 201 -2.83 2.54 -16.88
C ARG A 201 -2.97 1.83 -15.55
N SER A 202 -3.84 2.31 -14.67
CA SER A 202 -4.21 1.57 -13.48
C SER A 202 -5.26 0.50 -13.84
N GLY A 203 -5.22 -0.63 -13.15
CA GLY A 203 -6.17 -1.71 -13.34
C GLY A 203 -7.17 -1.68 -12.21
N CYS A 204 -8.36 -1.13 -12.43
CA CYS A 204 -9.42 -1.11 -11.42
C CYS A 204 -10.10 -2.48 -11.32
N TYR A 205 -10.00 -3.15 -10.15
CA TYR A 205 -10.84 -4.30 -9.84
C TYR A 205 -12.31 -3.87 -9.76
N ARG A 206 -13.11 -4.28 -10.75
CA ARG A 206 -14.53 -3.98 -10.84
C ARG A 206 -15.34 -5.05 -10.10
N GLY A 207 -15.41 -4.95 -8.78
CA GLY A 207 -16.26 -5.81 -7.95
C GLY A 207 -17.42 -5.02 -7.35
N LYS A 208 -18.66 -5.34 -7.75
CA LYS A 208 -19.84 -4.89 -7.00
C LYS A 208 -19.87 -5.68 -5.67
N HIS A 209 -19.87 -4.96 -4.56
CA HIS A 209 -20.02 -5.48 -3.17
C HIS A 209 -19.18 -6.72 -2.82
N PRO A 210 -17.84 -6.64 -2.83
CA PRO A 210 -16.96 -7.77 -2.50
C PRO A 210 -17.24 -8.37 -1.12
N LYS A 211 -17.49 -7.55 -0.08
CA LYS A 211 -17.79 -8.01 1.29
C LYS A 211 -18.96 -9.01 1.32
N LYS A 212 -20.10 -8.67 0.72
CA LYS A 212 -21.29 -9.54 0.73
C LYS A 212 -21.04 -10.89 0.05
N ARG A 213 -20.32 -10.89 -1.07
CA ARG A 213 -19.98 -12.12 -1.81
C ARG A 213 -19.03 -13.01 -1.03
N ILE A 214 -18.02 -12.41 -0.41
CA ILE A 214 -17.06 -13.12 0.44
C ILE A 214 -17.78 -13.74 1.63
N MET A 215 -18.58 -12.96 2.37
CA MET A 215 -19.33 -13.48 3.52
C MET A 215 -20.28 -14.61 3.13
N ALA A 216 -20.96 -14.51 1.99
CA ALA A 216 -21.88 -15.56 1.51
C ALA A 216 -21.18 -16.83 1.01
N ALA A 217 -19.93 -16.71 0.53
CA ALA A 217 -19.12 -17.87 0.17
C ALA A 217 -18.52 -18.51 1.43
N GLU A 218 -18.01 -17.69 2.34
CA GLU A 218 -17.35 -18.12 3.56
C GLU A 218 -18.33 -18.79 4.54
N SER A 219 -19.58 -18.32 4.63
CA SER A 219 -20.61 -18.92 5.50
C SER A 219 -21.01 -20.34 5.12
N LYS A 220 -20.53 -20.86 3.99
CA LYS A 220 -20.87 -22.20 3.46
C LYS A 220 -19.70 -23.18 3.55
N LEU A 221 -18.58 -22.78 4.14
CA LEU A 221 -17.35 -23.55 4.16
C LEU A 221 -16.74 -23.53 5.55
N GLU A 222 -16.48 -24.72 6.11
CA GLU A 222 -15.74 -24.84 7.36
C GLU A 222 -14.22 -24.79 7.10
N PHE A 223 -13.45 -24.31 8.08
CA PHE A 223 -12.01 -24.14 7.91
C PHE A 223 -11.31 -25.46 7.55
N ALA A 224 -11.73 -26.56 8.15
CA ALA A 224 -11.18 -27.90 7.90
C ALA A 224 -11.44 -28.42 6.48
N GLU A 225 -12.44 -27.88 5.78
CA GLU A 225 -12.82 -28.29 4.41
C GLU A 225 -12.07 -27.50 3.33
N LYS A 226 -11.36 -26.42 3.71
CA LYS A 226 -10.58 -25.60 2.79
C LYS A 226 -9.41 -26.39 2.20
N GLU A 227 -9.08 -26.13 0.94
CA GLU A 227 -7.90 -26.70 0.30
C GLU A 227 -6.63 -26.33 1.08
N GLN A 228 -5.85 -27.34 1.50
CA GLN A 228 -4.58 -27.18 2.22
C GLN A 228 -3.45 -26.71 1.28
N LYS A 229 -3.67 -25.58 0.62
CA LYS A 229 -2.74 -24.97 -0.33
C LYS A 229 -2.64 -23.47 -0.12
N LEU A 230 -1.48 -22.92 -0.46
CA LEU A 230 -1.24 -21.48 -0.57
C LEU A 230 -1.69 -20.99 -1.93
N VAL A 231 -2.72 -20.15 -1.96
CA VAL A 231 -3.22 -19.51 -3.18
C VAL A 231 -2.72 -18.09 -3.31
N TRP A 232 -2.25 -17.75 -4.52
CA TRP A 232 -2.05 -16.36 -4.92
C TRP A 232 -2.25 -16.18 -6.41
N ARG A 233 -2.87 -15.05 -6.79
CA ARG A 233 -3.01 -14.57 -8.17
C ARG A 233 -2.61 -13.11 -8.26
N GLY A 234 -1.68 -12.79 -9.14
CA GLY A 234 -1.26 -11.41 -9.37
C GLY A 234 -0.46 -11.20 -10.64
N LYS A 235 -0.48 -9.97 -11.15
CA LYS A 235 0.25 -9.54 -12.34
C LYS A 235 1.72 -9.32 -12.01
N LEU A 236 2.67 -9.97 -12.69
CA LEU A 236 4.08 -9.88 -12.32
C LEU A 236 4.68 -8.49 -12.53
N SER A 237 4.14 -7.68 -13.44
CA SER A 237 4.67 -6.35 -13.74
C SER A 237 4.58 -5.32 -12.60
N PHE A 238 3.83 -5.58 -11.53
CA PHE A 238 3.58 -4.58 -10.46
C PHE A 238 4.61 -4.61 -9.32
N ALA A 239 5.36 -5.69 -9.15
CA ALA A 239 6.50 -5.76 -8.24
C ALA A 239 7.36 -6.94 -8.72
N PRO A 240 8.10 -6.78 -9.83
CA PRO A 240 8.55 -7.93 -10.61
C PRO A 240 9.58 -8.82 -9.91
N LYS A 241 10.38 -8.27 -8.98
CA LYS A 241 11.31 -9.03 -8.14
C LYS A 241 10.54 -9.83 -7.09
N LEU A 242 9.81 -9.13 -6.23
CA LEU A 242 8.99 -9.69 -5.14
C LEU A 242 8.01 -10.78 -5.61
N ARG A 243 7.23 -10.51 -6.67
CA ARG A 243 6.22 -11.45 -7.17
C ARG A 243 6.81 -12.67 -7.86
N ARG A 244 8.00 -12.54 -8.46
CA ARG A 244 8.72 -13.68 -9.02
C ARG A 244 9.34 -14.54 -7.94
N ALA A 245 9.91 -13.93 -6.89
CA ALA A 245 10.43 -14.65 -5.73
C ALA A 245 9.37 -15.62 -5.16
N LEU A 246 8.13 -15.15 -4.93
CA LEU A 246 7.04 -16.02 -4.50
C LEU A 246 6.76 -17.16 -5.50
N LEU A 247 6.67 -16.85 -6.81
CA LEU A 247 6.43 -17.88 -7.83
C LEU A 247 7.53 -18.94 -7.87
N ASP A 248 8.79 -18.53 -7.69
CA ASP A 248 9.94 -19.41 -7.77
C ASP A 248 10.02 -20.32 -6.54
N VAL A 249 9.82 -19.77 -5.34
CA VAL A 249 9.76 -20.56 -4.09
C VAL A 249 8.61 -21.56 -4.12
N ALA A 250 7.45 -21.15 -4.64
CA ALA A 250 6.25 -21.97 -4.69
C ALA A 250 6.21 -22.92 -5.90
N ARG A 251 7.23 -22.90 -6.77
CA ARG A 251 7.26 -23.70 -8.00
C ARG A 251 7.33 -25.19 -7.69
N SER A 252 6.44 -25.96 -8.32
CA SER A 252 6.40 -27.43 -8.22
C SER A 252 6.25 -27.95 -6.78
N LYS A 253 5.73 -27.14 -5.86
CA LYS A 253 5.44 -27.55 -4.48
C LYS A 253 4.01 -28.11 -4.39
N PRO A 254 3.79 -29.22 -3.68
CA PRO A 254 2.45 -29.83 -3.58
C PRO A 254 1.44 -28.94 -2.83
N TRP A 255 1.92 -28.11 -1.92
CA TRP A 255 1.12 -27.12 -1.19
C TRP A 255 0.84 -25.84 -1.99
N SER A 256 1.39 -25.67 -3.19
CA SER A 256 1.29 -24.42 -3.94
C SER A 256 0.15 -24.44 -4.94
N ASP A 257 -0.69 -23.42 -4.86
CA ASP A 257 -1.47 -22.93 -5.99
C ASP A 257 -1.18 -21.43 -6.21
N VAL A 258 0.10 -21.09 -6.32
CA VAL A 258 0.57 -19.73 -6.64
C VAL A 258 0.76 -19.62 -8.16
N LYS A 259 0.05 -18.67 -8.80
CA LYS A 259 0.09 -18.49 -10.26
C LYS A 259 0.08 -17.03 -10.68
N GLU A 260 0.75 -16.72 -11.79
CA GLU A 260 0.62 -15.42 -12.45
C GLU A 260 -0.80 -15.23 -12.98
N LEU A 261 -1.35 -14.04 -12.77
CA LEU A 261 -2.59 -13.58 -13.39
C LEU A 261 -2.30 -12.84 -14.69
N ASP A 262 -2.73 -13.42 -15.81
CA ASP A 262 -2.71 -12.75 -17.12
C ASP A 262 -4.11 -12.25 -17.49
N TRP A 263 -4.30 -10.93 -17.40
CA TRP A 263 -5.57 -10.29 -17.73
C TRP A 263 -5.92 -10.33 -19.22
N SER A 264 -4.94 -10.42 -20.12
CA SER A 264 -5.18 -10.44 -21.57
C SER A 264 -5.90 -11.71 -22.00
N LYS A 265 -5.55 -12.83 -21.37
CA LYS A 265 -6.11 -14.16 -21.61
C LYS A 265 -7.10 -14.60 -20.52
N LYS A 266 -7.23 -13.81 -19.45
CA LYS A 266 -7.88 -14.21 -18.18
C LYS A 266 -7.34 -15.54 -17.63
N ALA A 267 -6.09 -15.88 -17.94
CA ALA A 267 -5.48 -17.11 -17.49
C ALA A 267 -5.25 -17.04 -15.97
N ASN A 268 -5.53 -18.15 -15.29
CA ASN A 268 -5.45 -18.29 -13.83
C ASN A 268 -6.30 -17.28 -13.05
N PHE A 269 -7.26 -16.59 -13.69
CA PHE A 269 -8.14 -15.69 -12.96
C PHE A 269 -8.93 -16.45 -11.88
N LEU A 270 -8.82 -15.96 -10.65
CA LEU A 270 -9.58 -16.46 -9.51
C LEU A 270 -10.30 -15.26 -8.89
N SER A 271 -11.62 -15.38 -8.74
CA SER A 271 -12.40 -14.35 -8.06
C SER A 271 -12.06 -14.28 -6.58
N ILE A 272 -12.40 -13.17 -5.93
CA ILE A 272 -12.00 -12.95 -4.54
C ILE A 272 -12.69 -13.91 -3.58
N GLU A 273 -13.94 -14.25 -3.84
CA GLU A 273 -14.69 -15.24 -3.07
C GLU A 273 -14.16 -16.67 -3.27
N ASN A 274 -13.63 -17.00 -4.45
CA ASN A 274 -13.04 -18.32 -4.67
C ASN A 274 -11.68 -18.47 -3.97
N HIS A 275 -11.01 -17.38 -3.59
CA HIS A 275 -9.83 -17.50 -2.73
C HIS A 275 -10.20 -18.04 -1.34
N CYS A 276 -11.45 -17.88 -0.90
CA CYS A 276 -11.88 -18.38 0.41
C CYS A 276 -11.95 -19.92 0.48
N GLN A 277 -11.88 -20.62 -0.66
CA GLN A 277 -11.79 -22.08 -0.72
C GLN A 277 -10.44 -22.61 -0.24
N TYR A 278 -9.43 -21.74 -0.09
CA TYR A 278 -8.08 -22.11 0.28
C TYR A 278 -7.81 -21.79 1.74
N MET A 279 -7.09 -22.69 2.41
CA MET A 279 -6.71 -22.56 3.81
C MET A 279 -5.67 -21.45 3.99
N PHE A 280 -4.77 -21.27 3.02
CA PHE A 280 -3.71 -20.26 3.05
C PHE A 280 -3.83 -19.31 1.86
N ILE A 281 -3.83 -18.01 2.13
CA ILE A 281 -3.91 -16.98 1.08
C ILE A 281 -2.68 -16.09 1.16
N GLY A 282 -1.89 -16.08 0.08
CA GLY A 282 -0.72 -15.22 -0.03
C GLY A 282 -1.12 -13.74 -0.19
N HIS A 283 -0.45 -12.86 0.53
CA HIS A 283 -0.46 -11.42 0.31
C HIS A 283 0.89 -10.97 -0.27
N VAL A 284 0.84 -10.21 -1.36
CA VAL A 284 2.03 -9.67 -2.01
C VAL A 284 1.75 -8.26 -2.49
N GLU A 285 2.65 -7.35 -2.15
CA GLU A 285 2.61 -5.95 -2.58
C GLU A 285 2.69 -5.81 -4.12
N GLY A 286 2.38 -4.62 -4.60
CA GLY A 286 2.43 -4.26 -6.01
C GLY A 286 3.24 -3.00 -6.24
N ARG A 287 2.72 -2.11 -7.09
CA ARG A 287 3.36 -0.81 -7.35
C ARG A 287 3.51 0.03 -6.08
N ALA A 288 2.57 -0.17 -5.16
CA ALA A 288 2.54 0.30 -3.78
C ALA A 288 1.85 -0.79 -2.93
N TYR A 289 1.12 -0.41 -1.88
CA TYR A 289 0.27 -1.33 -1.14
C TYR A 289 -0.73 -2.03 -2.08
N SER A 290 -1.05 -3.30 -1.81
CA SER A 290 -2.15 -3.98 -2.52
C SER A 290 -3.45 -3.74 -1.78
N ALA A 291 -4.53 -3.39 -2.49
CA ALA A 291 -5.85 -3.19 -1.89
C ALA A 291 -6.60 -4.51 -1.55
N SER A 292 -6.05 -5.67 -1.92
CA SER A 292 -6.67 -6.99 -1.70
C SER A 292 -6.67 -7.56 -0.27
N PRO A 293 -5.75 -7.21 0.67
CA PRO A 293 -5.66 -7.78 2.02
C PRO A 293 -6.97 -7.79 2.79
N LYS A 294 -7.57 -6.60 2.93
CA LYS A 294 -8.82 -6.39 3.68
C LYS A 294 -9.98 -7.30 3.27
N TYR A 295 -9.97 -7.77 2.02
CA TYR A 295 -10.98 -8.69 1.53
C TYR A 295 -10.59 -10.15 1.80
N ARG A 296 -9.30 -10.48 1.71
CA ARG A 296 -8.79 -11.84 1.95
C ARG A 296 -8.86 -12.22 3.43
N GLN A 297 -8.68 -11.26 4.33
CA GLN A 297 -8.87 -11.45 5.77
C GLN A 297 -10.32 -11.84 6.13
N ALA A 298 -11.30 -11.49 5.29
CA ALA A 298 -12.70 -11.86 5.51
C ALA A 298 -13.01 -13.33 5.13
N CYS A 299 -12.07 -14.07 4.55
CA CYS A 299 -12.24 -15.49 4.19
C CYS A 299 -11.97 -16.46 5.35
N ARG A 300 -11.73 -16.02 6.60
CA ARG A 300 -11.29 -16.90 7.71
C ARG A 300 -10.18 -17.89 7.32
N SER A 301 -9.31 -17.49 6.39
CA SER A 301 -8.16 -18.26 5.92
C SER A 301 -6.90 -17.65 6.54
N VAL A 302 -5.83 -18.43 6.66
CA VAL A 302 -4.55 -17.92 7.13
C VAL A 302 -3.94 -17.04 6.04
N VAL A 303 -3.78 -15.75 6.33
CA VAL A 303 -3.12 -14.81 5.42
C VAL A 303 -1.62 -14.93 5.63
N VAL A 304 -0.89 -15.24 4.57
CA VAL A 304 0.58 -15.30 4.58
C VAL A 304 1.12 -14.08 3.86
N ALA A 305 1.78 -13.18 4.58
CA ALA A 305 2.26 -11.91 4.05
C ALA A 305 3.77 -11.77 4.28
N HIS A 306 4.48 -11.31 3.27
CA HIS A 306 5.87 -10.91 3.47
C HIS A 306 5.95 -9.64 4.34
N LYS A 307 7.12 -9.38 4.94
CA LYS A 307 7.42 -8.10 5.61
C LYS A 307 7.01 -6.93 4.72
N LEU A 308 6.02 -6.17 5.18
CA LEU A 308 5.38 -5.10 4.41
C LEU A 308 6.33 -3.89 4.31
N GLN A 309 6.35 -3.26 3.13
CA GLN A 309 7.08 -1.99 2.92
C GLN A 309 6.14 -0.81 2.78
N TYR A 310 4.93 -1.05 2.28
CA TYR A 310 3.90 -0.04 2.09
C TYR A 310 2.82 -0.17 3.16
N ILE A 311 2.32 0.99 3.59
CA ILE A 311 1.36 1.09 4.68
C ILE A 311 -0.01 1.50 4.11
N GLN A 312 -1.07 0.91 4.65
CA GLN A 312 -2.45 1.38 4.51
C GLN A 312 -2.97 1.83 5.86
N HIS A 313 -4.03 2.64 5.83
CA HIS A 313 -4.68 3.16 7.03
C HIS A 313 -5.14 2.10 8.04
N HIS A 314 -5.24 0.81 7.70
CA HIS A 314 -5.63 -0.27 8.64
C HIS A 314 -4.47 -1.22 8.99
N HIS A 315 -3.26 -1.00 8.46
CA HIS A 315 -2.13 -1.90 8.73
C HIS A 315 -1.65 -1.84 10.19
N TYR A 316 -2.00 -0.80 10.95
CA TYR A 316 -1.73 -0.73 12.39
C TYR A 316 -2.50 -1.80 13.20
N LEU A 317 -3.55 -2.39 12.61
CA LEU A 317 -4.31 -3.49 13.19
C LEU A 317 -3.69 -4.86 12.90
N LEU A 318 -2.69 -4.93 12.01
CA LEU A 318 -1.99 -6.18 11.72
C LEU A 318 -1.01 -6.46 12.86
N VAL A 319 -1.22 -7.60 13.52
CA VAL A 319 -0.42 -8.00 14.66
C VAL A 319 0.66 -8.98 14.18
N PRO A 320 1.95 -8.59 14.23
CA PRO A 320 3.04 -9.47 13.86
C PRO A 320 3.16 -10.66 14.84
N PRO A 321 4.08 -11.62 14.62
CA PRO A 321 4.17 -12.84 15.42
C PRO A 321 4.15 -12.60 16.94
N SER A 322 3.02 -12.93 17.55
CA SER A 322 2.67 -12.76 18.96
C SER A 322 1.49 -13.68 19.29
N PRO A 323 1.08 -13.84 20.56
CA PRO A 323 -0.12 -14.62 20.89
C PRO A 323 -1.41 -14.13 20.21
N GLU A 324 -1.45 -12.87 19.79
CA GLU A 324 -2.60 -12.22 19.14
C GLU A 324 -2.41 -12.09 17.61
N GLN A 325 -1.45 -12.82 17.03
CA GLN A 325 -1.12 -12.78 15.60
C GLN A 325 -2.35 -13.02 14.71
N ASP A 326 -2.57 -12.12 13.75
CA ASP A 326 -3.70 -12.19 12.80
C ASP A 326 -3.28 -12.45 11.34
N TYR A 327 -1.97 -12.55 11.08
CA TYR A 327 -1.39 -12.99 9.81
C TYR A 327 -0.04 -13.68 10.02
N MET A 328 0.33 -14.60 9.12
CA MET A 328 1.66 -15.19 9.10
C MET A 328 2.63 -14.26 8.37
N GLU A 329 3.56 -13.66 9.11
CA GLU A 329 4.65 -12.88 8.52
C GLU A 329 5.76 -13.80 8.02
N VAL A 330 6.28 -13.51 6.83
CA VAL A 330 7.42 -14.18 6.21
C VAL A 330 8.42 -13.17 5.65
N GLU A 331 9.62 -13.61 5.30
CA GLU A 331 10.66 -12.75 4.75
C GLU A 331 10.26 -12.16 3.39
N ARG A 332 10.88 -11.02 3.05
CA ARG A 332 10.47 -10.23 1.89
C ARG A 332 10.59 -10.99 0.57
N ASP A 333 11.54 -11.90 0.46
CA ASP A 333 11.78 -12.77 -0.69
C ASP A 333 11.13 -14.16 -0.55
N PHE A 334 10.40 -14.40 0.54
CA PHE A 334 9.71 -15.66 0.86
C PHE A 334 10.63 -16.87 1.06
N PHE A 335 11.93 -16.70 1.32
CA PHE A 335 12.85 -17.85 1.46
C PHE A 335 12.45 -18.81 2.60
N ASP A 336 11.82 -18.26 3.63
CA ASP A 336 11.40 -18.92 4.88
C ASP A 336 10.06 -19.66 4.76
N LEU A 337 9.32 -19.51 3.65
CA LEU A 337 8.14 -20.36 3.37
C LEU A 337 8.46 -21.86 3.27
N LEU A 338 9.74 -22.21 3.08
CA LEU A 338 10.21 -23.59 2.97
C LEU A 338 10.63 -24.21 4.30
N LYS A 339 10.68 -23.43 5.38
CA LYS A 339 11.16 -23.86 6.70
C LYS A 339 9.99 -24.30 7.57
#